data_AF-A0A956KQ06-F1
#
_entry.id   AF-A0A956KQ06-F1
#
_cell.length_a   1.000
_cell.length_b   1.000
_cell.length_c   1.000
_cell.angle_alpha   90.00
_cell.angle_beta   90.00
_cell.angle_gamma   90.00
#
_symmetry.space_group_name_H-M   'P 1'
#
loop_
_entity.id
_entity.type
_entity.pdbx_description
1 polymer ?
#
loop_
_entity_poly.entity_id
_entity_poly.type
_entity_poly.pdbx_seq_one_letter_code
_entity_poly.pdbx_strand_id
1 'polypeptide(L)'
;AASSPPPQESETNGEDESESEVEVEAADEAEQSDETGGESEDADGEAGEPATEEPSEPPAPKVEVKVLSKAKWIKHEVIPGERLDDIAARYRIHRDSLIRWNKLDKDKPRIYSGRKLSIYTKFIPPPQQQITYTVRSGDTWAKIADAHHVDADHLRLRWNPKVPRKFKIGQELVIWIDPMEDPQLLADDSVATSGGTAAGGTSAKAKAKLPLSSIKKGAVSVGKPNRGKIVNATRLPENTKLYTIRKPEESYGSSHALHNLQLAIANFR
;
A
#
# COMPACT_ATOMS: atom_id res chain seq x y z
N ALA A 1 -3.61 79.62 8.92
CA ALA A 1 -2.57 78.97 8.09
C ALA A 1 -3.17 77.64 7.63
N ALA A 2 -3.68 77.46 6.41
CA ALA A 2 -3.02 77.55 5.09
C ALA A 2 -1.73 76.69 5.09
N SER A 3 -1.45 75.77 4.16
CA SER A 3 -1.95 75.52 2.81
C SER A 3 -1.44 74.14 2.36
N SER A 4 -2.18 73.46 1.48
CA SER A 4 -1.67 72.38 0.63
C SER A 4 -0.47 72.82 -0.23
N PRO A 5 0.22 71.88 -0.88
CA PRO A 5 0.08 71.80 -2.34
C PRO A 5 -0.08 70.36 -2.92
N PRO A 6 -0.46 70.22 -4.20
CA PRO A 6 -0.72 68.95 -4.90
C PRO A 6 0.32 68.69 -6.06
N PRO A 7 -0.04 67.96 -7.14
CA PRO A 7 0.63 66.75 -7.70
C PRO A 7 1.59 67.06 -8.87
N GLN A 8 2.15 66.04 -9.56
CA GLN A 8 2.42 65.88 -11.02
C GLN A 8 3.08 64.48 -11.22
N GLU A 9 2.62 63.52 -12.02
CA GLU A 9 2.32 63.47 -13.47
C GLU A 9 3.54 63.59 -14.38
N SER A 10 3.85 62.50 -15.10
CA SER A 10 4.25 62.42 -16.52
C SER A 10 4.88 61.03 -16.74
N GLU A 11 4.28 60.10 -17.51
CA GLU A 11 4.33 60.06 -18.99
C GLU A 11 5.77 59.78 -19.47
N THR A 12 6.07 58.90 -20.41
CA THR A 12 5.34 58.25 -21.52
C THR A 12 6.33 57.34 -22.25
N ASN A 13 5.78 56.37 -23.00
CA ASN A 13 6.16 55.89 -24.35
C ASN A 13 7.63 55.59 -24.70
N GLY A 14 7.94 54.68 -25.61
CA GLY A 14 7.15 53.95 -26.60
C GLY A 14 7.97 52.72 -27.02
N GLU A 15 7.35 51.71 -27.61
CA GLU A 15 7.18 51.60 -29.07
C GLU A 15 8.54 51.47 -29.77
N ASP A 16 8.78 50.58 -30.73
CA ASP A 16 8.05 49.51 -31.41
C ASP A 16 9.13 48.92 -32.36
N GLU A 17 8.72 48.11 -33.33
CA GLU A 17 9.44 47.76 -34.55
C GLU A 17 10.47 46.62 -34.41
N SER A 18 10.14 45.38 -34.77
CA SER A 18 9.75 44.82 -36.09
C SER A 18 10.96 44.44 -36.97
N GLU A 19 10.90 43.18 -37.41
CA GLU A 19 11.41 42.65 -38.67
C GLU A 19 12.92 42.68 -38.93
N SER A 20 13.50 41.52 -39.22
CA SER A 20 13.88 41.15 -40.59
C SER A 20 14.85 39.96 -40.63
N GLU A 21 14.72 39.24 -41.74
CA GLU A 21 15.39 38.02 -42.17
C GLU A 21 16.91 38.16 -42.29
N VAL A 22 17.65 37.07 -42.09
CA VAL A 22 18.86 36.77 -42.88
C VAL A 22 18.97 35.24 -43.08
N GLU A 23 18.78 34.83 -44.34
CA GLU A 23 19.23 33.58 -44.96
C GLU A 23 20.77 33.54 -45.13
N VAL A 24 21.27 32.38 -45.57
CA VAL A 24 22.64 32.01 -46.06
C VAL A 24 23.55 31.37 -45.00
N GLU A 25 24.25 30.25 -45.23
CA GLU A 25 24.46 29.37 -46.39
C GLU A 25 25.17 28.09 -45.89
N ALA A 26 24.98 26.98 -46.63
CA ALA A 26 25.91 25.90 -47.03
C ALA A 26 27.26 25.71 -46.27
N ALA A 27 27.86 24.53 -46.10
CA ALA A 27 27.89 23.23 -46.76
C ALA A 27 28.45 22.19 -45.72
N ASP A 28 28.65 20.89 -45.90
CA ASP A 28 28.87 20.05 -47.08
C ASP A 28 28.90 18.57 -46.64
N GLU A 29 28.68 17.67 -47.62
CA GLU A 29 29.10 16.25 -47.71
C GLU A 29 28.63 15.24 -46.64
N ALA A 30 27.69 14.34 -46.95
CA ALA A 30 27.74 13.18 -47.88
C ALA A 30 28.51 11.98 -47.31
N GLU A 31 27.80 10.86 -47.12
CA GLU A 31 28.10 9.56 -47.76
C GLU A 31 26.92 8.60 -47.48
N GLN A 32 26.34 8.13 -48.58
CA GLN A 32 25.31 7.08 -48.68
C GLN A 32 25.98 5.72 -48.93
N SER A 33 25.30 4.64 -48.53
CA SER A 33 25.15 3.32 -49.19
C SER A 33 24.87 2.28 -48.07
N ASP A 34 23.69 1.64 -47.93
CA ASP A 34 22.97 0.72 -48.84
C ASP A 34 23.89 -0.31 -49.49
N GLU A 35 23.67 -1.62 -49.55
CA GLU A 35 22.49 -2.45 -49.41
C GLU A 35 22.98 -3.91 -49.26
N THR A 36 22.03 -4.77 -48.93
CA THR A 36 21.95 -6.23 -48.73
C THR A 36 22.80 -7.26 -49.52
N GLY A 37 22.81 -8.48 -48.95
CA GLY A 37 22.96 -9.78 -49.63
C GLY A 37 24.17 -10.55 -49.10
N GLY A 38 24.12 -11.78 -48.58
CA GLY A 38 23.23 -12.91 -48.81
C GLY A 38 24.10 -14.14 -49.10
N GLU A 39 23.72 -15.28 -48.53
CA GLU A 39 24.19 -16.66 -48.79
C GLU A 39 25.14 -17.36 -47.79
N SER A 40 24.58 -18.50 -47.37
CA SER A 40 24.95 -19.69 -46.60
C SER A 40 26.32 -20.32 -46.85
N GLU A 41 26.80 -21.05 -45.84
CA GLU A 41 27.19 -22.47 -45.99
C GLU A 41 27.26 -23.18 -44.62
N ASP A 42 26.89 -24.46 -44.66
CA ASP A 42 26.62 -25.39 -43.56
C ASP A 42 27.85 -25.87 -42.77
N ALA A 43 27.63 -26.24 -41.49
CA ALA A 43 28.38 -27.32 -40.83
C ALA A 43 27.63 -27.85 -39.58
N ASP A 44 27.38 -29.15 -39.60
CA ASP A 44 26.75 -30.02 -38.60
C ASP A 44 27.38 -30.01 -37.19
N GLY A 45 26.53 -30.34 -36.20
CA GLY A 45 26.90 -31.23 -35.09
C GLY A 45 27.11 -30.58 -33.71
N GLU A 46 26.10 -30.62 -32.84
CA GLU A 46 26.04 -31.51 -31.67
C GLU A 46 24.85 -31.11 -30.78
N ALA A 47 23.86 -31.99 -30.68
CA ALA A 47 22.68 -31.83 -29.86
C ALA A 47 23.03 -32.01 -28.38
N GLY A 48 23.17 -30.89 -27.66
CA GLY A 48 23.06 -30.85 -26.21
C GLY A 48 21.67 -30.34 -25.83
N GLU A 49 20.80 -31.22 -25.36
CA GLU A 49 19.57 -30.86 -24.66
C GLU A 49 19.90 -29.97 -23.45
N PRO A 50 19.40 -28.73 -23.33
CA PRO A 50 19.28 -28.12 -22.03
C PRO A 50 18.01 -28.71 -21.39
N ALA A 51 18.24 -29.62 -20.45
CA ALA A 51 17.25 -30.04 -19.47
C ALA A 51 16.51 -28.80 -18.97
N THR A 52 15.19 -28.84 -19.08
CA THR A 52 14.29 -27.90 -18.42
C THR A 52 14.44 -28.10 -16.91
N GLU A 53 15.38 -27.40 -16.30
CA GLU A 53 15.36 -27.16 -14.86
C GLU A 53 14.20 -26.19 -14.59
N GLU A 54 13.10 -26.75 -14.10
CA GLU A 54 12.12 -25.99 -13.35
C GLU A 54 12.87 -25.19 -12.27
N PRO A 55 12.78 -23.84 -12.23
CA PRO A 55 13.38 -23.08 -11.16
C PRO A 55 12.71 -23.50 -9.85
N SER A 56 13.44 -24.25 -9.02
CA SER A 56 13.03 -24.58 -7.67
C SER A 56 12.82 -23.27 -6.91
N GLU A 57 11.56 -22.98 -6.63
CA GLU A 57 11.13 -21.85 -5.80
C GLU A 57 11.96 -21.86 -4.50
N PRO A 58 12.74 -20.80 -4.19
CA PRO A 58 13.51 -20.76 -2.96
C PRO A 58 12.55 -20.96 -1.78
N PRO A 59 12.91 -21.79 -0.78
CA PRO A 59 12.01 -22.07 0.33
C PRO A 59 11.62 -20.76 1.00
N ALA A 60 10.31 -20.50 1.05
CA ALA A 60 9.72 -19.32 1.64
C ALA A 60 10.42 -19.01 2.98
N PRO A 61 10.97 -17.80 3.18
CA PRO A 61 11.70 -17.48 4.39
C PRO A 61 10.75 -17.63 5.58
N LYS A 62 11.14 -18.48 6.53
CA LYS A 62 10.39 -18.70 7.76
C LYS A 62 10.36 -17.38 8.54
N VAL A 63 9.21 -16.73 8.53
CA VAL A 63 8.99 -15.41 9.13
C VAL A 63 8.92 -15.57 10.65
N GLU A 64 10.06 -15.55 11.32
CA GLU A 64 10.12 -15.64 12.78
C GLU A 64 10.08 -14.25 13.42
N VAL A 65 9.02 -14.01 14.19
CA VAL A 65 8.87 -12.82 15.02
C VAL A 65 9.72 -12.98 16.28
N LYS A 66 10.69 -12.07 16.50
CA LYS A 66 11.60 -12.15 17.65
C LYS A 66 11.17 -11.19 18.75
N VAL A 67 10.80 -11.74 19.92
CA VAL A 67 10.51 -10.96 21.13
C VAL A 67 11.69 -11.05 22.09
N LEU A 68 12.29 -9.90 22.40
CA LEU A 68 13.40 -9.77 23.33
C LEU A 68 12.91 -9.62 24.78
N SER A 69 13.67 -10.19 25.72
CA SER A 69 13.44 -10.00 27.16
C SER A 69 13.72 -8.56 27.62
N LYS A 70 14.64 -7.86 26.96
CA LYS A 70 14.98 -6.45 27.19
C LYS A 70 14.95 -5.65 25.89
N ALA A 71 14.57 -4.38 25.98
CA ALA A 71 14.51 -3.51 24.81
C ALA A 71 15.93 -3.17 24.32
N LYS A 72 16.09 -3.12 23.00
CA LYS A 72 17.37 -2.81 22.33
C LYS A 72 17.15 -1.75 21.25
N TRP A 73 18.20 -1.00 20.96
CA TRP A 73 18.25 -0.08 19.82
C TRP A 73 18.42 -0.85 18.51
N ILE A 74 17.53 -0.56 17.57
CA ILE A 74 17.46 -1.14 16.23
C ILE A 74 17.41 0.01 15.23
N LYS A 75 18.04 -0.17 14.07
CA LYS A 75 17.94 0.76 12.96
C LYS A 75 16.90 0.22 11.97
N HIS A 76 15.85 0.99 11.72
CA HIS A 76 14.86 0.72 10.67
C HIS A 76 15.11 1.65 9.50
N GLU A 77 15.06 1.13 8.28
CA GLU A 77 15.15 1.93 7.07
C GLU A 77 13.74 2.16 6.52
N VAL A 78 13.37 3.43 6.36
CA VAL A 78 12.02 3.81 5.95
C VAL A 78 11.79 3.44 4.49
N ILE A 79 10.70 2.72 4.23
CA ILE A 79 10.31 2.29 2.89
C ILE A 79 9.48 3.39 2.20
N PRO A 80 9.47 3.49 0.85
CA PRO A 80 8.65 4.47 0.17
C PRO A 80 7.17 4.37 0.55
N GLY A 81 6.59 5.49 0.99
CA GLY A 81 5.20 5.59 1.40
C GLY A 81 4.87 5.11 2.81
N GLU A 82 5.83 4.56 3.55
CA GLU A 82 5.66 4.19 4.95
C GLU A 82 5.47 5.43 5.82
N ARG A 83 4.54 5.37 6.79
CA ARG A 83 4.30 6.46 7.74
C ARG A 83 4.88 6.13 9.11
N LEU A 84 5.09 7.20 9.89
CA LEU A 84 5.58 7.06 11.27
C LEU A 84 4.62 6.24 12.15
N ASP A 85 3.32 6.32 11.88
CA ASP A 85 2.28 5.56 12.56
C ASP A 85 2.40 4.06 12.24
N ASP A 86 2.66 3.72 10.98
CA ASP A 86 2.81 2.33 10.51
C ASP A 86 4.06 1.67 11.13
N ILE A 87 5.19 2.39 11.12
CA ILE A 87 6.43 1.95 11.77
C ILE A 87 6.19 1.75 13.28
N ALA A 88 5.52 2.70 13.93
CA ALA A 88 5.24 2.62 15.35
C ALA A 88 4.36 1.40 15.69
N ALA A 89 3.32 1.14 14.88
CA ALA A 89 2.46 -0.03 15.02
C ALA A 89 3.24 -1.34 14.84
N ARG A 90 4.08 -1.42 13.79
CA ARG A 90 4.94 -2.57 13.49
C ARG A 90 5.84 -2.94 14.66
N TYR A 91 6.49 -1.95 15.27
CA TYR A 91 7.41 -2.15 16.40
C TYR A 91 6.73 -2.14 17.78
N ARG A 92 5.40 -1.98 17.84
CA ARG A 92 4.58 -1.86 19.06
C ARG A 92 5.06 -0.75 20.00
N ILE A 93 5.39 0.40 19.44
CA ILE A 93 5.84 1.59 20.19
C ILE A 93 4.89 2.77 19.96
N HIS A 94 5.04 3.82 20.76
CA HIS A 94 4.29 5.06 20.56
C HIS A 94 4.97 5.93 19.50
N ARG A 95 4.17 6.59 18.65
CA ARG A 95 4.65 7.55 17.65
C ARG A 95 5.56 8.62 18.25
N ASP A 96 5.16 9.21 19.38
CA ASP A 96 5.94 10.27 20.05
C ASP A 96 7.31 9.81 20.52
N SER A 97 7.46 8.54 20.88
CA SER A 97 8.75 7.95 21.24
C SER A 97 9.68 7.95 20.04
N LEU A 98 9.17 7.58 18.86
CA LEU A 98 9.92 7.55 17.62
C LEU A 98 10.35 8.97 17.19
N ILE A 99 9.46 9.96 17.34
CA ILE A 99 9.75 11.40 17.13
C ILE A 99 10.88 11.84 18.05
N ARG A 100 10.79 11.54 19.36
CA ARG A 100 11.75 11.97 20.37
C ARG A 100 13.14 11.37 20.14
N TRP A 101 13.23 10.07 19.84
CA TRP A 101 14.51 9.40 19.62
C TRP A 101 15.22 9.87 18.35
N ASN A 102 14.46 10.20 17.31
CA ASN A 102 14.99 10.62 16.01
C ASN A 102 15.02 12.13 15.82
N LYS A 103 14.74 12.90 16.89
CA LYS A 103 14.72 14.36 16.90
C LYS A 103 13.89 14.93 15.73
N LEU A 104 12.72 14.33 15.49
CA LEU A 104 11.80 14.79 14.46
C LEU A 104 10.99 15.98 14.97
N ASP A 105 10.56 16.84 14.06
CA ASP A 105 9.63 17.91 14.38
C ASP A 105 8.32 17.34 14.93
N LYS A 106 7.88 17.83 16.08
CA LYS A 106 6.68 17.32 16.75
C LYS A 106 5.41 17.64 15.96
N ASP A 107 5.33 18.85 15.40
CA ASP A 107 4.14 19.35 14.72
C ASP A 107 3.99 18.79 13.32
N LYS A 108 5.10 18.56 12.63
CA LYS A 108 5.15 18.05 11.25
C LYS A 108 6.31 17.08 11.05
N PRO A 109 6.25 15.87 11.63
CA PRO A 109 7.33 14.89 11.50
C PRO A 109 7.43 14.43 10.04
N ARG A 110 8.42 14.95 9.30
CA ARG A 110 8.69 14.56 7.92
C ARG A 110 9.68 13.39 7.89
N ILE A 111 9.28 12.32 7.21
CA ILE A 111 10.14 11.18 6.91
C ILE A 111 10.16 10.96 5.39
N TYR A 112 11.28 10.46 4.91
CA TYR A 112 11.53 10.17 3.50
C TYR A 112 12.05 8.74 3.39
N SER A 113 11.82 8.10 2.25
CA SER A 113 12.36 6.77 1.97
C SER A 113 13.89 6.74 2.08
N GLY A 114 14.44 5.64 2.57
CA GLY A 114 15.89 5.46 2.80
C GLY A 114 16.41 6.14 4.08
N ARG A 115 15.58 6.91 4.78
CA ARG A 115 15.97 7.46 6.08
C ARG A 115 16.08 6.34 7.12
N LYS A 116 17.18 6.32 7.87
CA LYS A 116 17.38 5.37 8.97
C LYS A 116 16.86 5.96 10.27
N LEU A 117 15.89 5.28 10.90
CA LEU A 117 15.33 5.63 12.19
C LEU A 117 15.89 4.72 13.28
N SER A 118 16.28 5.31 14.41
CA SER A 118 16.65 4.60 15.62
C SER A 118 15.41 4.29 16.44
N ILE A 119 15.20 3.02 16.72
CA ILE A 119 14.01 2.48 17.39
C ILE A 119 14.45 1.72 18.63
N TYR A 120 13.86 2.04 19.78
CA TYR A 120 14.07 1.29 21.01
C TYR A 120 12.86 0.40 21.31
N THR A 121 13.02 -0.91 21.14
CA THR A 121 11.89 -1.85 21.23
C THR A 121 12.31 -3.22 21.74
N LYS A 122 11.33 -3.95 22.30
CA LYS A 122 11.43 -5.37 22.66
C LYS A 122 10.97 -6.27 21.52
N PHE A 123 10.18 -5.75 20.59
CA PHE A 123 9.56 -6.52 19.53
C PHE A 123 10.28 -6.23 18.21
N ILE A 124 10.92 -7.26 17.65
CA ILE A 124 11.58 -7.17 16.35
C ILE A 124 10.67 -7.84 15.32
N PRO A 125 9.98 -7.05 14.50
CA PRO A 125 9.21 -7.60 13.39
C PRO A 125 10.16 -8.22 12.35
N PRO A 126 9.67 -9.19 11.57
CA PRO A 126 10.38 -9.65 10.39
C PRO A 126 10.65 -8.49 9.42
N PRO A 127 11.73 -8.54 8.63
CA PRO A 127 12.00 -7.53 7.62
C PRO A 127 10.91 -7.54 6.53
N GLN A 128 10.54 -6.36 6.04
CA GLN A 128 9.70 -6.25 4.85
C GLN A 128 10.47 -6.71 3.63
N GLN A 129 9.78 -7.35 2.71
CA GLN A 129 10.38 -7.94 1.52
C GLN A 129 10.04 -7.09 0.30
N GLN A 130 11.03 -6.85 -0.53
CA GLN A 130 10.85 -6.22 -1.83
C GLN A 130 10.75 -7.31 -2.90
N ILE A 131 9.67 -7.31 -3.66
CA ILE A 131 9.43 -8.23 -4.78
C ILE A 131 9.29 -7.41 -6.05
N THR A 132 9.93 -7.89 -7.12
CA THR A 132 9.73 -7.34 -8.47
C THR A 132 8.69 -8.19 -9.19
N TYR A 133 7.60 -7.56 -9.63
CA TYR A 133 6.51 -8.21 -10.35
C TYR A 133 6.47 -7.73 -11.81
N THR A 134 6.50 -8.68 -12.74
CA THR A 134 6.33 -8.39 -14.17
C THR A 134 4.85 -8.48 -14.55
N VAL A 135 4.30 -7.36 -15.04
CA VAL A 135 2.89 -7.24 -15.39
C VAL A 135 2.51 -8.17 -16.54
N ARG A 136 1.45 -8.96 -16.36
CA ARG A 136 0.89 -9.85 -17.38
C ARG A 136 -0.31 -9.21 -18.08
N SER A 137 -0.71 -9.79 -19.20
CA SER A 137 -1.88 -9.32 -19.93
C SER A 137 -3.15 -9.40 -19.08
N GLY A 138 -3.92 -8.31 -19.06
CA GLY A 138 -5.17 -8.22 -18.29
C GLY A 138 -5.02 -7.92 -16.80
N ASP A 139 -3.81 -7.64 -16.33
CA ASP A 139 -3.62 -7.19 -14.94
C ASP A 139 -4.01 -5.73 -14.74
N THR A 140 -4.47 -5.43 -13.53
CA THR A 140 -4.85 -4.09 -13.09
C THR A 140 -4.24 -3.83 -11.73
N TRP A 141 -4.06 -2.55 -11.38
CA TRP A 141 -3.49 -2.18 -10.08
C TRP A 141 -4.23 -2.84 -8.92
N ALA A 142 -5.57 -2.88 -8.98
CA ALA A 142 -6.40 -3.53 -7.98
C ALA A 142 -6.14 -5.03 -7.91
N LYS A 143 -6.11 -5.73 -9.05
CA LYS A 143 -5.89 -7.19 -9.08
C LYS A 143 -4.51 -7.59 -8.53
N ILE A 144 -3.46 -6.84 -8.89
CA ILE A 144 -2.11 -7.08 -8.37
C ILE A 144 -2.06 -6.78 -6.87
N ALA A 145 -2.64 -5.65 -6.45
CA ALA A 145 -2.67 -5.24 -5.06
C ALA A 145 -3.41 -6.27 -4.17
N ASP A 146 -4.58 -6.74 -4.63
CA ASP A 146 -5.37 -7.78 -3.95
C ASP A 146 -4.62 -9.10 -3.84
N ALA A 147 -3.91 -9.50 -4.91
CA ALA A 147 -3.12 -10.73 -4.94
C ALA A 147 -1.92 -10.69 -3.97
N HIS A 148 -1.37 -9.51 -3.71
CA HIS A 148 -0.25 -9.30 -2.79
C HIS A 148 -0.67 -8.68 -1.45
N HIS A 149 -1.97 -8.55 -1.18
CA HIS A 149 -2.53 -7.98 0.06
C HIS A 149 -2.04 -6.57 0.40
N VAL A 150 -1.75 -5.75 -0.62
CA VAL A 150 -1.32 -4.35 -0.46
C VAL A 150 -2.40 -3.39 -0.92
N ASP A 151 -2.30 -2.12 -0.53
CA ASP A 151 -3.20 -1.08 -1.04
C ASP A 151 -2.81 -0.66 -2.47
N ALA A 152 -3.80 -0.60 -3.37
CA ALA A 152 -3.57 -0.29 -4.78
C ALA A 152 -3.06 1.15 -5.00
N ASP A 153 -3.49 2.11 -4.17
CA ASP A 153 -3.00 3.48 -4.26
C ASP A 153 -1.59 3.59 -3.70
N HIS A 154 -1.24 2.84 -2.65
CA HIS A 154 0.12 2.76 -2.13
C HIS A 154 1.08 2.17 -3.18
N LEU A 155 0.71 1.05 -3.79
CA LEU A 155 1.45 0.38 -4.84
C LEU A 155 1.74 1.32 -6.02
N ARG A 156 0.74 2.10 -6.46
CA ARG A 156 0.86 3.03 -7.59
C ARG A 156 1.57 4.33 -7.24
N LEU A 157 1.16 5.01 -6.17
CA LEU A 157 1.58 6.38 -5.88
C LEU A 157 2.90 6.46 -5.11
N ARG A 158 3.23 5.43 -4.33
CA ARG A 158 4.38 5.46 -3.43
C ARG A 158 5.54 4.64 -3.92
N TRP A 159 5.26 3.43 -4.43
CA TRP A 159 6.30 2.51 -4.87
C TRP A 159 6.62 2.68 -6.35
N ASN A 160 5.59 2.88 -7.18
CA ASN A 160 5.73 2.94 -8.64
C ASN A 160 5.22 4.27 -9.25
N PRO A 161 5.64 5.45 -8.76
CA PRO A 161 5.09 6.73 -9.21
C PRO A 161 5.41 7.06 -10.69
N LYS A 162 6.43 6.43 -11.26
CA LYS A 162 6.84 6.61 -12.66
C LYS A 162 6.01 5.76 -13.64
N VAL A 163 5.24 4.80 -13.14
CA VAL A 163 4.48 3.87 -13.98
C VAL A 163 3.12 4.48 -14.33
N PRO A 164 2.71 4.49 -15.61
CA PRO A 164 1.43 5.04 -16.02
C PRO A 164 0.23 4.27 -15.45
N ARG A 165 -0.94 4.93 -15.41
CA ARG A 165 -2.18 4.31 -14.91
C ARG A 165 -2.59 3.06 -15.69
N LYS A 166 -2.34 3.03 -17.00
CA LYS A 166 -2.53 1.86 -17.86
C LYS A 166 -1.20 1.15 -18.00
N PHE A 167 -1.17 -0.14 -17.65
CA PHE A 167 0.04 -0.93 -17.77
C PHE A 167 0.40 -1.23 -19.22
N LYS A 168 1.71 -1.40 -19.43
CA LYS A 168 2.24 -2.11 -20.59
C LYS A 168 2.56 -3.53 -20.13
N ILE A 169 2.31 -4.51 -20.99
CA ILE A 169 2.68 -5.90 -20.73
C ILE A 169 4.21 -5.96 -20.61
N GLY A 170 4.73 -6.72 -19.65
CA GLY A 170 6.17 -6.82 -19.39
C GLY A 170 6.73 -5.68 -18.52
N GLN A 171 5.89 -4.74 -18.07
CA GLN A 171 6.33 -3.69 -17.15
C GLN A 171 6.72 -4.29 -15.79
N GLU A 172 7.87 -3.90 -15.27
CA GLU A 172 8.28 -4.27 -13.91
C GLU A 172 7.69 -3.30 -12.88
N LEU A 173 7.19 -3.87 -11.79
CA LEU A 173 6.67 -3.16 -10.62
C LEU A 173 7.42 -3.60 -9.37
N VAL A 174 7.73 -2.64 -8.51
CA VAL A 174 8.24 -2.92 -7.17
C VAL A 174 7.07 -3.03 -6.20
N ILE A 175 7.01 -4.14 -5.48
CA ILE A 175 6.00 -4.42 -4.47
C ILE A 175 6.71 -4.67 -3.14
N TRP A 176 6.29 -3.97 -2.09
CA TRP A 176 6.77 -4.22 -0.74
C TRP A 176 5.73 -5.03 0.02
N ILE A 177 6.11 -6.20 0.51
CA ILE A 177 5.22 -7.08 1.28
C ILE A 177 5.66 -7.05 2.73
N ASP A 178 4.67 -6.84 3.61
CA ASP A 178 4.85 -7.02 5.04
C ASP A 178 4.36 -8.41 5.46
N PRO A 179 5.27 -9.33 5.81
CA PRO A 179 4.86 -10.66 6.25
C PRO A 179 4.08 -10.65 7.57
N MET A 180 4.03 -9.53 8.31
CA MET A 180 3.18 -9.42 9.49
C MET A 180 1.70 -9.16 9.17
N GLU A 181 1.39 -8.66 7.98
CA GLU A 181 0.01 -8.40 7.54
C GLU A 181 -0.60 -9.59 6.78
N ASP A 182 0.23 -10.57 6.39
CA ASP A 182 -0.23 -11.78 5.73
C ASP A 182 -1.20 -12.55 6.65
N PRO A 183 -2.46 -12.76 6.21
CA PRO A 183 -3.45 -13.51 6.99
C PRO A 183 -3.00 -14.95 7.27
N GLN A 184 -2.13 -15.51 6.43
CA GLN A 184 -1.57 -16.85 6.60
C GLN A 184 -0.56 -16.92 7.74
N LEU A 185 0.15 -15.82 8.06
CA LEU A 185 1.09 -15.74 9.19
C LEU A 185 0.41 -15.31 10.49
N LEU A 186 -0.71 -14.59 10.40
CA LEU A 186 -1.59 -14.26 11.53
C LEU A 186 -2.56 -15.38 11.91
N ALA A 187 -2.66 -16.45 11.10
CA ALA A 187 -3.61 -17.53 11.29
C ALA A 187 -3.32 -18.40 12.54
N ASP A 188 -2.08 -18.39 13.05
CA ASP A 188 -1.68 -19.28 14.14
C ASP A 188 -1.53 -18.61 15.52
N ASP A 189 -1.88 -17.32 15.66
CA ASP A 189 -1.88 -16.73 17.00
C ASP A 189 -2.96 -15.67 17.23
N SER A 190 -3.70 -15.91 18.30
CA SER A 190 -4.80 -15.14 18.89
C SER A 190 -4.47 -13.69 19.33
N VAL A 191 -3.83 -12.89 18.47
CA VAL A 191 -3.50 -11.50 18.76
C VAL A 191 -4.43 -10.53 18.02
N ALA A 192 -5.31 -9.96 18.83
CA ALA A 192 -6.16 -8.81 18.54
C ALA A 192 -5.61 -7.84 17.48
N THR A 193 -6.30 -7.75 16.34
CA THR A 193 -6.32 -6.58 15.47
C THR A 193 -6.73 -5.36 16.30
N SER A 194 -5.77 -4.47 16.56
CA SER A 194 -5.99 -3.09 16.97
C SER A 194 -5.57 -2.18 15.82
N GLY A 195 -6.40 -2.12 14.78
CA GLY A 195 -6.33 -1.09 13.74
C GLY A 195 -7.29 0.03 14.12
N GLY A 196 -6.74 1.13 14.66
CA GLY A 196 -7.50 2.32 15.01
C GLY A 196 -7.52 3.32 13.86
N THR A 197 -8.64 3.41 13.15
CA THR A 197 -9.05 4.64 12.45
C THR A 197 -9.99 5.40 13.38
N ALA A 198 -9.63 6.62 13.72
CA ALA A 198 -10.45 7.52 14.52
C ALA A 198 -11.63 8.03 13.69
N ALA A 199 -12.81 7.46 13.94
CA ALA A 199 -14.09 8.16 13.86
C ALA A 199 -14.92 7.68 15.06
N GLY A 200 -15.44 8.64 15.83
CA GLY A 200 -15.89 8.46 17.21
C GLY A 200 -16.92 7.35 17.44
N GLY A 201 -16.81 6.73 18.61
CA GLY A 201 -17.78 5.77 19.14
C GLY A 201 -17.14 4.93 20.24
N THR A 202 -17.37 5.32 21.49
CA THR A 202 -17.04 4.54 22.68
C THR A 202 -17.50 3.09 22.55
N SER A 203 -16.58 2.12 22.69
CA SER A 203 -16.92 0.83 23.29
C SER A 203 -15.68 0.17 23.85
N ALA A 204 -15.66 0.04 25.17
CA ALA A 204 -14.72 -0.76 25.92
C ALA A 204 -14.66 -2.18 25.33
N LYS A 205 -13.44 -2.66 25.10
CA LYS A 205 -13.13 -4.05 24.75
C LYS A 205 -13.34 -4.93 25.98
N ALA A 206 -14.60 -5.17 26.35
CA ALA A 206 -14.96 -6.25 27.24
C ALA A 206 -14.94 -7.54 26.40
N LYS A 207 -14.00 -8.42 26.71
CA LYS A 207 -13.90 -9.77 26.15
C LYS A 207 -15.09 -10.56 26.73
N ALA A 208 -16.21 -10.63 26.01
CA ALA A 208 -17.37 -11.39 26.45
C ALA A 208 -16.96 -12.85 26.69
N LYS A 209 -17.06 -13.31 27.94
CA LYS A 209 -16.75 -14.68 28.40
C LYS A 209 -17.86 -15.67 28.03
N LEU A 210 -18.48 -15.52 26.86
CA LEU A 210 -19.67 -16.25 26.45
C LEU A 210 -19.44 -16.94 25.09
N PRO A 211 -20.10 -18.10 24.83
CA PRO A 211 -19.87 -18.90 23.64
C PRO A 211 -20.44 -18.20 22.40
N LEU A 212 -19.61 -17.43 21.71
CA LEU A 212 -19.93 -16.86 20.41
C LEU A 212 -19.98 -17.99 19.37
N SER A 213 -21.06 -18.07 18.63
CA SER A 213 -21.23 -19.01 17.52
C SER A 213 -20.46 -18.52 16.30
N SER A 214 -19.60 -19.37 15.73
CA SER A 214 -18.80 -19.04 14.55
C SER A 214 -19.70 -18.74 13.33
N ILE A 215 -19.51 -17.57 12.72
CA ILE A 215 -20.24 -17.12 11.53
C ILE A 215 -19.37 -17.39 10.29
N LYS A 216 -19.94 -17.98 9.24
CA LYS A 216 -19.25 -18.19 7.95
C LYS A 216 -18.74 -16.85 7.42
N LYS A 217 -17.42 -16.75 7.24
CA LYS A 217 -16.76 -15.58 6.65
C LYS A 217 -17.09 -15.54 5.15
N GLY A 218 -17.47 -14.37 4.63
CA GLY A 218 -17.75 -14.18 3.20
C GLY A 218 -18.88 -13.21 2.87
N ALA A 219 -19.70 -12.81 3.86
CA ALA A 219 -20.75 -11.83 3.67
C ALA A 219 -20.21 -10.41 3.90
N VAL A 220 -20.24 -9.55 2.88
CA VAL A 220 -19.63 -8.21 2.92
C VAL A 220 -20.67 -7.16 2.58
N SER A 221 -20.72 -6.07 3.35
CA SER A 221 -21.51 -4.89 3.04
C SER A 221 -20.66 -3.93 2.20
N VAL A 222 -21.09 -3.62 0.98
CA VAL A 222 -20.35 -2.77 0.03
C VAL A 222 -21.19 -1.57 -0.40
N GLY A 223 -20.55 -0.43 -0.66
CA GLY A 223 -21.20 0.80 -1.16
C GLY A 223 -21.42 1.88 -0.11
N LYS A 224 -22.01 3.01 -0.55
CA LYS A 224 -22.31 4.18 0.31
C LYS A 224 -23.48 3.87 1.26
N PRO A 225 -23.58 4.50 2.44
CA PRO A 225 -24.66 4.22 3.42
C PRO A 225 -26.07 4.20 2.84
N ASN A 226 -26.38 5.11 1.91
CA ASN A 226 -27.72 5.24 1.32
C ASN A 226 -27.95 4.41 0.04
N ARG A 227 -26.91 3.72 -0.48
CA ARG A 227 -26.97 2.90 -1.71
C ARG A 227 -26.11 1.64 -1.61
N GLY A 228 -25.95 1.12 -0.40
CA GLY A 228 -25.16 -0.07 -0.14
C GLY A 228 -25.90 -1.33 -0.55
N LYS A 229 -25.16 -2.41 -0.79
CA LYS A 229 -25.69 -3.77 -0.95
C LYS A 229 -24.87 -4.75 -0.13
N ILE A 230 -25.50 -5.83 0.32
CA ILE A 230 -24.81 -6.93 0.98
C ILE A 230 -24.56 -8.02 -0.06
N VAL A 231 -23.30 -8.38 -0.25
CA VAL A 231 -22.88 -9.48 -1.11
C VAL A 231 -22.74 -10.74 -0.26
N ASN A 232 -23.28 -11.86 -0.73
CA ASN A 232 -23.25 -13.16 -0.04
C ASN A 232 -23.81 -13.11 1.38
N ALA A 233 -24.96 -12.46 1.60
CA ALA A 233 -25.55 -12.31 2.92
C ALA A 233 -25.65 -13.65 3.67
N THR A 234 -25.15 -13.68 4.90
CA THR A 234 -25.16 -14.88 5.75
C THR A 234 -26.27 -14.75 6.78
N ARG A 235 -26.91 -15.86 7.14
CA ARG A 235 -27.91 -15.90 8.20
C ARG A 235 -27.24 -15.85 9.58
N LEU A 236 -27.85 -15.14 10.53
CA LEU A 236 -27.43 -15.16 11.95
C LEU A 236 -27.55 -16.60 12.49
N PRO A 237 -26.48 -17.22 13.01
CA PRO A 237 -26.55 -18.58 13.55
C PRO A 237 -27.37 -18.61 14.83
N GLU A 238 -27.99 -19.75 15.12
CA GLU A 238 -28.78 -19.93 16.33
C GLU A 238 -27.88 -20.08 17.55
N ASN A 239 -28.20 -19.37 18.64
CA ASN A 239 -27.46 -19.46 19.89
C ASN A 239 -28.40 -19.37 21.08
N THR A 240 -28.94 -20.53 21.50
CA THR A 240 -29.92 -20.65 22.59
C THR A 240 -29.46 -20.06 23.92
N LYS A 241 -28.15 -19.88 24.12
CA LYS A 241 -27.56 -19.29 25.33
C LYS A 241 -27.55 -17.76 25.29
N LEU A 242 -27.42 -17.14 24.12
CA LEU A 242 -27.27 -15.68 23.97
C LEU A 242 -28.55 -14.99 23.47
N TYR A 243 -29.25 -15.55 22.49
CA TYR A 243 -30.45 -14.96 21.89
C TYR A 243 -31.33 -15.99 21.19
N THR A 244 -32.61 -15.67 21.06
CA THR A 244 -33.58 -16.46 20.28
C THR A 244 -33.99 -15.69 19.03
N ILE A 245 -33.88 -16.32 17.86
CA ILE A 245 -34.27 -15.71 16.59
C ILE A 245 -35.79 -15.89 16.41
N ARG A 246 -36.55 -14.80 16.44
CA ARG A 246 -38.03 -14.85 16.27
C ARG A 246 -38.44 -14.93 14.80
N LYS A 247 -37.65 -14.35 13.90
CA LYS A 247 -37.91 -14.30 12.46
C LYS A 247 -36.66 -14.71 11.68
N PRO A 248 -36.49 -16.02 11.41
CA PRO A 248 -35.28 -16.52 10.75
C PRO A 248 -35.13 -16.00 9.31
N GLU A 249 -36.25 -15.72 8.62
CA GLU A 249 -36.26 -15.25 7.23
C GLU A 249 -35.73 -13.81 7.06
N GLU A 250 -35.84 -12.99 8.10
CA GLU A 250 -35.38 -11.59 8.09
C GLU A 250 -33.96 -11.44 8.71
N SER A 251 -33.36 -12.55 9.18
CA SER A 251 -32.14 -12.51 10.00
C SER A 251 -30.85 -12.72 9.18
N TYR A 252 -30.66 -11.91 8.14
CA TYR A 252 -29.49 -11.94 7.26
C TYR A 252 -28.64 -10.67 7.40
N GLY A 253 -27.32 -10.80 7.25
CA GLY A 253 -26.41 -9.66 7.35
C GLY A 253 -25.01 -9.95 6.82
N SER A 254 -24.14 -8.94 6.91
CA SER A 254 -22.71 -9.11 6.66
C SER A 254 -22.06 -9.87 7.82
N SER A 255 -20.99 -10.62 7.56
CA SER A 255 -20.31 -11.42 8.59
C SER A 255 -19.81 -10.52 9.72
N HIS A 256 -19.36 -9.32 9.39
CA HIS A 256 -18.89 -8.32 10.37
C HIS A 256 -20.04 -7.77 11.23
N ALA A 257 -21.17 -7.40 10.62
CA ALA A 257 -22.31 -6.86 11.35
C ALA A 257 -22.90 -7.90 12.31
N LEU A 258 -23.05 -9.15 11.85
CA LEU A 258 -23.57 -10.23 12.68
C LEU A 258 -22.62 -10.59 13.84
N HIS A 259 -21.32 -10.55 13.60
CA HIS A 259 -20.32 -10.77 14.66
C HIS A 259 -20.42 -9.68 15.74
N ASN A 260 -20.47 -8.41 15.34
CA ASN A 260 -20.61 -7.30 16.27
C ASN A 260 -21.95 -7.31 17.01
N LEU A 261 -23.03 -7.75 16.35
CA LEU A 261 -24.33 -7.94 17.00
C LEU A 261 -24.25 -9.00 18.11
N GLN A 262 -23.62 -10.14 17.84
CA GLN A 262 -23.42 -11.17 18.88
C GLN A 262 -22.57 -10.65 20.04
N LEU A 263 -21.50 -9.91 19.76
CA LEU A 263 -20.67 -9.28 20.78
C LEU A 263 -21.47 -8.26 21.61
N ALA A 264 -22.28 -7.43 20.96
CA ALA A 264 -23.12 -6.45 21.65
C ALA A 264 -24.14 -7.13 22.56
N ILE A 265 -24.82 -8.18 22.09
CA ILE A 265 -25.75 -8.97 22.90
C ILE A 265 -25.04 -9.64 24.08
N ALA A 266 -23.84 -10.19 23.84
CA ALA A 266 -23.06 -10.85 24.88
C ALA A 266 -22.50 -9.86 25.91
N ASN A 267 -22.20 -8.62 25.53
CA ASN A 267 -21.74 -7.56 26.43
C ASN A 267 -22.90 -6.88 27.19
N PHE A 268 -24.10 -6.88 26.62
CA PHE A 268 -25.29 -6.30 27.27
C PHE A 268 -25.82 -7.17 28.41
N ARG A 269 -25.56 -8.47 28.38
CA ARG A 269 -25.93 -9.42 29.44
C ARG A 269 -24.89 -9.49 30.54
#